data_AF-A0A2D4PYA1-F1
#
_entry.id   AF-A0A2D4PYA1-F1
#
_cell.length_a   1.000
_cell.length_b   1.000
_cell.length_c   1.000
_cell.angle_alpha   90.00
_cell.angle_beta   90.00
_cell.angle_gamma   90.00
#
_symmetry.space_group_name_H-M   'P 1'
#
loop_
_entity.id
_entity.type
_entity.pdbx_description
1 polymer ?
#
loop_
_entity_poly.entity_id
_entity_poly.type
_entity_poly.pdbx_seq_one_letter_code
_entity_poly.pdbx_strand_id
1 'polypeptide(L)'
;KRGGGVYITEGIKAELIYADLKGRILMREVISEQKSILLVVIYIPNSVQGDFYRKVHEKIIKTGKEDICMIGDFNVIVDIKKDYSIDLKKKNILLKSYFDMAEELNLIDIWRIHNPEGRTHTLTPINPGQELTWPGKIKH
;
A
#
# COMPACT_ATOMS: atom_id res chain seq x y z
N LYS A 1 16.08 2.84 12.83
CA LYS A 1 15.64 3.37 11.51
C LYS A 1 14.77 2.30 10.86
N ARG A 2 13.58 2.63 10.36
CA ARG A 2 12.78 1.72 9.51
C ARG A 2 12.96 2.17 8.06
N GLY A 3 13.25 1.24 7.16
CA GLY A 3 13.40 1.51 5.72
C GLY A 3 12.88 0.32 4.93
N GLY A 4 12.08 0.60 3.91
CA GLY A 4 11.69 -0.40 2.91
C GLY A 4 12.74 -0.48 1.79
N GLY A 5 12.90 -1.66 1.21
CA GLY A 5 13.72 -1.87 0.01
C GLY A 5 12.85 -2.42 -1.12
N VAL A 6 13.15 -2.04 -2.36
CA VAL A 6 12.53 -2.62 -3.56
C VAL A 6 13.62 -3.27 -4.37
N TYR A 7 13.48 -4.57 -4.63
CA TYR A 7 14.37 -5.33 -5.50
C TYR A 7 13.75 -5.36 -6.89
N ILE A 8 14.51 -4.91 -7.88
CA ILE A 8 14.13 -4.96 -9.29
C ILE A 8 15.10 -5.94 -9.95
N THR A 9 14.55 -6.95 -10.59
CA THR A 9 15.34 -7.97 -11.30
C THR A 9 16.22 -7.32 -12.36
N GLU A 10 17.45 -7.82 -12.52
CA GLU A 10 18.35 -7.38 -13.57
C GLU A 10 17.67 -7.52 -14.96
N GLY A 11 17.84 -6.50 -15.81
CA GLY A 11 17.23 -6.43 -17.14
C GLY A 11 15.97 -5.55 -17.24
N ILE A 12 15.41 -5.10 -16.11
CA ILE A 12 14.28 -4.15 -16.11
C ILE A 12 14.82 -2.74 -15.84
N LYS A 13 14.64 -1.83 -16.80
CA LYS A 13 15.02 -0.42 -16.62
C LYS A 13 14.04 0.25 -15.66
N ALA A 14 14.55 0.82 -14.57
CA ALA A 14 13.72 1.47 -13.56
C ALA A 14 14.34 2.78 -13.06
N GLU A 15 13.80 3.92 -13.53
CA GLU A 15 14.28 5.25 -13.21
C GLU A 15 13.63 5.77 -11.92
N LEU A 16 14.42 6.40 -11.05
CA LEU A 16 13.90 6.98 -9.81
C LEU A 16 13.19 8.31 -10.12
N ILE A 17 11.90 8.38 -9.81
CA ILE A 17 11.10 9.61 -9.96
C ILE A 17 11.03 10.37 -8.64
N TYR A 18 10.82 9.67 -7.53
CA TYR A 18 10.72 10.27 -6.22
C TYR A 18 11.06 9.28 -5.12
N ALA A 19 11.76 9.74 -4.09
CA ALA A 19 11.88 9.06 -2.82
C ALA A 19 11.72 10.07 -1.70
N ASP A 20 10.95 9.75 -0.67
CA ASP A 20 10.89 10.59 0.52
C ASP A 20 12.04 10.27 1.49
N LEU A 21 12.42 11.26 2.29
CA LEU A 21 13.55 11.15 3.23
C LEU A 21 13.35 10.05 4.29
N LYS A 22 12.10 9.63 4.53
CA LYS A 22 11.75 8.63 5.54
C LYS A 22 11.63 7.22 4.95
N GLY A 23 11.82 7.04 3.65
CA GLY A 23 11.72 5.73 2.97
C GLY A 23 10.31 5.12 3.01
N ARG A 24 9.28 5.96 3.08
CA ARG A 24 7.86 5.60 3.10
C ARG A 24 7.19 5.76 1.75
N ILE A 25 7.79 6.53 0.84
CA ILE A 25 7.32 6.67 -0.53
C ILE A 25 8.53 6.47 -1.44
N LEU A 26 8.42 5.52 -2.35
CA LEU A 26 9.37 5.31 -3.43
C LEU A 26 8.59 5.20 -4.73
N MET A 27 8.90 6.05 -5.69
CA MET A 27 8.31 6.06 -7.02
C MET A 27 9.38 5.80 -8.05
N ARG A 28 9.19 4.77 -8.86
CA ARG A 28 10.05 4.48 -10.00
C ARG A 28 9.23 4.36 -11.25
N GLU A 29 9.76 4.91 -12.34
CA GLU A 29 9.26 4.61 -13.66
C GLU A 29 9.92 3.34 -14.16
N VAL A 30 9.13 2.28 -14.27
CA VAL A 30 9.55 1.00 -14.83
C VAL A 30 9.30 1.05 -16.32
N ILE A 31 10.36 0.95 -17.11
CA ILE A 31 10.34 1.09 -18.56
C ILE A 31 10.58 -0.29 -19.17
N SER A 32 9.63 -0.73 -19.98
CA SER A 32 9.75 -1.87 -20.90
C SER A 32 9.65 -1.36 -22.34
N GLU A 33 10.00 -2.18 -23.32
CA GLU A 33 10.01 -1.82 -24.75
C GLU A 33 8.65 -1.31 -25.25
N GLN A 34 7.56 -1.77 -24.63
CA GLN A 34 6.19 -1.51 -25.10
C GLN A 34 5.44 -0.51 -24.22
N LYS A 35 5.91 -0.25 -22.99
CA LYS A 35 5.14 0.49 -21.98
C LYS A 35 6.02 1.03 -20.85
N SER A 36 5.68 2.20 -20.34
CA SER A 36 6.19 2.73 -19.07
C SER A 36 5.12 2.65 -18.00
N ILE A 37 5.46 2.19 -16.80
CA ILE A 37 4.54 2.12 -15.65
C ILE A 37 5.15 2.88 -14.49
N LEU A 38 4.36 3.70 -13.81
CA LEU A 38 4.74 4.29 -12.53
C LEU A 38 4.52 3.28 -11.40
N LEU A 39 5.60 2.72 -10.89
CA LEU A 39 5.59 1.89 -9.68
C LEU A 39 5.68 2.80 -8.45
N VAL A 40 4.65 2.77 -7.61
CA VAL A 40 4.57 3.52 -6.36
C VAL A 40 4.57 2.55 -5.18
N VAL A 41 5.67 2.54 -4.43
CA VAL A 41 5.82 1.74 -3.22
C VAL A 41 5.59 2.62 -1.99
N ILE A 42 4.63 2.23 -1.15
CA ILE A 42 4.24 2.99 0.02
C ILE A 42 4.36 2.20 1.33
N TYR A 43 4.70 2.90 2.40
CA TYR A 43 4.61 2.42 3.77
C TYR A 43 3.91 3.47 4.64
N ILE A 44 2.62 3.26 4.88
CA ILE A 44 1.77 4.28 5.50
C ILE A 44 1.93 4.27 7.02
N PRO A 45 2.25 5.43 7.63
CA PRO A 45 2.37 5.52 9.09
C PRO A 45 1.02 5.28 9.80
N ASN A 46 1.07 4.65 10.97
CA ASN A 46 -0.11 4.44 11.83
C ASN A 46 -0.82 5.76 12.22
N SER A 47 -0.06 6.85 12.32
CA SER A 47 -0.56 8.21 12.58
C SER A 47 -0.66 9.01 11.28
N VAL A 48 -1.60 9.95 11.18
CA VAL A 48 -1.71 10.94 10.06
C VAL A 48 -1.89 10.34 8.67
N GLN A 49 -2.62 9.23 8.56
CA GLN A 49 -2.83 8.51 7.30
C GLN A 49 -3.48 9.37 6.20
N GLY A 50 -4.49 10.19 6.53
CA GLY A 50 -5.21 10.99 5.53
C GLY A 50 -4.34 12.02 4.82
N ASP A 51 -3.52 12.76 5.58
CA ASP A 51 -2.55 13.70 4.99
C ASP A 51 -1.47 12.97 4.19
N PHE A 52 -1.12 11.75 4.60
CA PHE A 52 -0.18 10.92 3.86
C PHE A 52 -0.75 10.49 2.50
N TYR A 53 -2.01 10.06 2.43
CA TYR A 53 -2.68 9.74 1.17
C TYR A 53 -2.77 10.95 0.24
N ARG A 54 -3.18 12.12 0.75
CA ARG A 54 -3.20 13.35 -0.05
C ARG A 54 -1.81 13.69 -0.61
N LYS A 55 -0.76 13.55 0.20
CA LYS A 55 0.61 13.75 -0.26
C LYS A 55 1.03 12.75 -1.34
N VAL A 56 0.70 11.47 -1.20
CA VAL A 56 0.98 10.44 -2.22
C VAL A 56 0.26 10.80 -3.52
N HIS A 57 -1.03 11.14 -3.42
CA HIS A 57 -1.87 11.53 -4.55
C HIS A 57 -1.29 12.72 -5.32
N GLU A 58 -0.97 13.82 -4.62
CA GLU A 58 -0.34 15.00 -5.23
C GLU A 58 0.98 14.67 -5.92
N LYS A 59 1.76 13.74 -5.38
CA LYS A 59 3.03 13.32 -5.98
C LYS A 59 2.80 12.50 -7.24
N ILE A 60 1.79 11.62 -7.27
CA ILE A 60 1.43 10.84 -8.45
C ILE A 60 0.93 11.76 -9.57
N ILE A 61 -0.01 12.67 -9.28
CA ILE A 61 -0.53 13.62 -10.30
C ILE A 61 0.61 14.42 -10.94
N LYS A 62 1.59 14.88 -10.14
CA LYS A 62 2.75 15.64 -10.64
C LYS A 62 3.64 14.87 -11.61
N THR A 63 3.55 13.54 -11.64
CA THR A 63 4.29 12.73 -12.63
C THR A 63 3.66 12.75 -14.02
N GLY A 64 2.36 13.08 -14.12
CA GLY A 64 1.59 13.00 -15.36
C GLY A 64 1.44 11.58 -15.93
N LYS A 65 1.74 10.54 -15.14
CA LYS A 65 1.63 9.13 -15.56
C LYS A 65 0.23 8.60 -15.31
N GLU A 66 -0.33 7.92 -16.30
CA GLU A 66 -1.66 7.29 -16.21
C GLU A 66 -1.56 5.81 -15.82
N ASP A 67 -0.53 5.12 -16.30
CA ASP A 67 -0.28 3.72 -15.97
C ASP A 67 0.41 3.60 -14.62
N ILE A 68 -0.38 3.36 -13.57
CA ILE A 68 0.09 3.36 -12.18
C ILE A 68 -0.06 1.97 -11.56
N CYS A 69 0.98 1.51 -10.88
CA CYS A 69 0.96 0.32 -10.04
C CYS A 69 1.37 0.70 -8.62
N MET A 70 0.45 0.57 -7.65
CA MET A 70 0.72 0.85 -6.25
C MET A 70 0.89 -0.44 -5.46
N ILE A 71 1.96 -0.53 -4.67
CA ILE A 71 2.24 -1.68 -3.79
C ILE A 71 2.74 -1.21 -2.42
N GLY A 72 2.60 -2.08 -1.41
CA GLY A 72 3.18 -1.86 -0.09
C GLY A 72 2.20 -2.02 1.06
N ASP A 73 2.50 -1.37 2.18
CA ASP A 73 1.66 -1.39 3.37
C ASP A 73 0.78 -0.15 3.39
N PHE A 74 -0.47 -0.34 2.97
CA PHE A 74 -1.48 0.71 2.92
C PHE A 74 -2.04 1.03 4.31
N ASN A 75 -1.87 0.14 5.30
CA ASN A 75 -2.38 0.36 6.66
C ASN A 75 -3.87 0.79 6.71
N VAL A 76 -4.66 0.33 5.72
CA VAL A 76 -6.08 0.62 5.53
C VAL A 76 -6.86 -0.68 5.49
N ILE A 77 -8.05 -0.64 6.06
CA ILE A 77 -9.03 -1.72 6.03
C ILE A 77 -9.99 -1.42 4.87
N VAL A 78 -9.86 -2.14 3.76
CA VAL A 78 -10.62 -1.85 2.54
C VAL A 78 -12.08 -2.33 2.64
N ASP A 79 -12.34 -3.44 3.34
CA ASP A 79 -13.72 -3.90 3.59
C ASP A 79 -13.99 -4.10 5.09
N ILE A 80 -14.73 -3.16 5.67
CA ILE A 80 -15.17 -3.20 7.06
C ILE A 80 -15.90 -4.50 7.42
N LYS A 81 -16.68 -5.11 6.50
CA LYS A 81 -17.46 -6.32 6.80
C LYS A 81 -16.65 -7.61 6.67
N LYS A 82 -15.61 -7.62 5.85
CA LYS A 82 -14.76 -8.79 5.63
C LYS A 82 -13.46 -8.76 6.44
N ASP A 83 -12.99 -7.58 6.85
CA ASP A 83 -11.65 -7.40 7.39
C ASP A 83 -11.58 -7.08 8.91
N TYR A 84 -12.64 -6.66 9.64
CA TYR A 84 -12.66 -6.58 11.14
C TYR A 84 -14.04 -6.33 11.81
N SER A 85 -14.20 -6.64 13.11
CA SER A 85 -15.50 -6.74 13.83
C SER A 85 -15.85 -5.68 14.90
N ILE A 86 -15.34 -4.42 14.87
CA ILE A 86 -15.67 -3.40 15.91
C ILE A 86 -15.85 -1.97 15.34
N ASP A 87 -16.78 -1.23 15.97
CA ASP A 87 -17.42 0.07 15.68
C ASP A 87 -16.53 1.28 15.24
N LEU A 88 -17.03 2.10 14.30
CA LEU A 88 -16.22 2.79 13.26
C LEU A 88 -16.26 4.34 13.19
N LYS A 89 -16.70 5.05 14.23
CA LYS A 89 -16.93 6.51 14.11
C LYS A 89 -15.67 7.37 13.81
N LYS A 90 -14.45 6.90 14.12
CA LYS A 90 -13.18 7.62 13.84
C LYS A 90 -12.45 7.19 12.56
N LYS A 91 -12.85 6.09 11.90
CA LYS A 91 -12.16 5.54 10.72
C LYS A 91 -12.67 6.08 9.37
N ASN A 92 -13.85 6.73 9.35
CA ASN A 92 -14.48 7.20 8.10
C ASN A 92 -13.66 8.24 7.32
N ILE A 93 -12.94 9.16 7.99
CA ILE A 93 -12.16 10.19 7.28
C ILE A 93 -10.91 9.59 6.60
N LEU A 94 -10.26 8.61 7.25
CA LEU A 94 -9.07 7.95 6.73
C LEU A 94 -9.38 7.11 5.49
N LEU A 95 -10.52 6.40 5.54
CA LEU A 95 -11.05 5.66 4.41
C LEU A 95 -11.36 6.59 3.22
N LYS A 96 -11.96 7.75 3.49
CA LYS A 96 -12.33 8.70 2.42
C LYS A 96 -11.12 9.15 1.60
N SER A 97 -10.02 9.58 2.23
CA SER A 97 -8.85 10.04 1.48
C SER A 97 -8.19 8.97 0.61
N TYR A 98 -8.28 7.70 1.01
CA TYR A 98 -7.81 6.59 0.18
C TYR A 98 -8.76 6.35 -1.00
N PHE A 99 -10.07 6.28 -0.74
CA PHE A 99 -11.06 6.04 -1.80
C PHE A 99 -11.12 7.17 -2.81
N ASP A 100 -11.07 8.44 -2.37
CA ASP A 100 -11.00 9.60 -3.26
C ASP A 100 -9.79 9.49 -4.20
N MET A 101 -8.60 9.19 -3.66
CA MET A 101 -7.38 8.98 -4.46
C MET A 101 -7.51 7.80 -5.42
N ALA A 102 -8.06 6.67 -4.95
CA ALA A 102 -8.21 5.48 -5.78
C ALA A 102 -9.20 5.71 -6.93
N GLU A 103 -10.30 6.42 -6.68
CA GLU A 103 -11.28 6.80 -7.69
C GLU A 103 -10.67 7.77 -8.72
N GLU A 104 -10.00 8.83 -8.28
CA GLU A 104 -9.39 9.83 -9.18
C GLU A 104 -8.26 9.24 -10.04
N LEU A 105 -7.48 8.30 -9.48
CA LEU A 105 -6.41 7.60 -10.20
C LEU A 105 -6.89 6.35 -10.96
N ASN A 106 -8.20 6.05 -10.95
CA ASN A 106 -8.80 4.85 -11.55
C ASN A 106 -8.09 3.54 -11.13
N LEU A 107 -7.75 3.44 -9.84
CA LEU A 107 -7.08 2.27 -9.27
C LEU A 107 -8.08 1.18 -8.92
N ILE A 108 -7.70 -0.05 -9.24
CA ILE A 108 -8.46 -1.25 -8.89
C ILE A 108 -7.64 -2.12 -7.93
N ASP A 109 -8.32 -2.72 -6.95
CA ASP A 109 -7.71 -3.73 -6.08
C ASP A 109 -7.66 -5.07 -6.81
N ILE A 110 -6.51 -5.35 -7.43
CA ILE A 110 -6.26 -6.58 -8.19
C ILE A 110 -6.46 -7.83 -7.32
N TRP A 111 -6.07 -7.78 -6.05
CA TRP A 111 -6.20 -8.94 -5.17
C TRP A 111 -7.68 -9.25 -4.91
N ARG A 112 -8.50 -8.22 -4.66
CA ARG A 112 -9.94 -8.38 -4.40
C ARG A 112 -10.70 -8.88 -5.63
N ILE A 113 -10.32 -8.45 -6.83
CA ILE A 113 -10.91 -8.95 -8.08
C ILE A 113 -10.72 -10.46 -8.21
N HIS A 114 -9.53 -10.97 -7.86
CA HIS A 114 -9.22 -12.40 -7.95
C HIS A 114 -9.70 -13.20 -6.73
N ASN A 115 -9.96 -12.54 -5.60
CA ASN A 115 -10.36 -13.16 -4.33
C ASN A 115 -11.62 -12.52 -3.73
N PRO A 116 -12.77 -12.56 -4.43
CA PRO A 116 -13.97 -11.83 -4.03
C PRO A 116 -14.51 -12.27 -2.66
N GLU A 117 -14.44 -13.56 -2.34
CA GLU A 117 -14.93 -14.13 -1.06
C GLU A 117 -13.84 -14.41 -0.02
N GLY A 118 -12.58 -14.08 -0.34
CA GLY A 118 -11.46 -14.27 0.57
C GLY A 118 -11.54 -13.35 1.79
N ARG A 119 -11.54 -13.95 3.00
CA ARG A 119 -11.23 -13.25 4.25
C ARG A 119 -9.80 -13.60 4.64
N THR A 120 -8.88 -12.68 4.44
CA THR A 120 -7.48 -12.87 4.81
C THR A 120 -6.97 -11.63 5.52
N HIS A 121 -6.32 -11.82 6.66
CA HIS A 121 -5.69 -10.74 7.42
C HIS A 121 -4.20 -10.73 7.07
N THR A 122 -3.68 -9.59 6.63
CA THR A 122 -2.24 -9.40 6.36
C THR A 122 -1.43 -9.12 7.64
N LEU A 123 -2.11 -8.82 8.75
CA LEU A 123 -1.51 -8.60 10.06
C LEU A 123 -2.29 -9.35 11.14
N THR A 124 -1.59 -10.09 12.01
CA THR A 124 -2.15 -10.70 13.22
C THR A 124 -1.51 -10.02 14.43
N PRO A 125 -2.29 -9.50 15.41
CA PRO A 125 -1.73 -9.02 16.67
C PRO A 125 -1.04 -10.17 17.41
N ILE A 126 0.22 -10.00 17.79
CA ILE A 126 0.91 -10.92 18.71
C ILE A 126 0.63 -10.43 20.12
N ASN A 127 -0.02 -11.25 20.96
CA ASN A 127 -0.20 -10.91 22.37
C ASN A 127 1.13 -11.00 23.12
N PRO A 128 1.34 -10.22 24.21
CA PRO A 128 2.52 -10.37 25.05
C PRO A 128 2.66 -11.83 25.52
N GLY A 129 3.79 -12.47 25.19
CA GLY A 129 4.08 -13.86 25.55
C GLY A 129 3.91 -14.89 24.42
N GLN A 130 3.45 -14.50 23.23
CA GLN A 130 3.39 -15.40 22.08
C GLN A 130 4.61 -15.22 21.17
N GLU A 131 5.34 -16.29 20.89
CA GLU A 131 6.40 -16.31 19.87
C GLU A 131 5.87 -16.93 18.56
N LEU A 132 6.12 -16.23 17.45
CA LEU A 132 5.90 -16.76 16.11
C LEU A 132 7.08 -17.68 15.76
N THR A 133 6.79 -18.97 15.59
CA THR A 133 7.76 -19.92 15.04
C THR A 133 7.54 -20.08 13.54
N TRP A 134 8.61 -20.13 12.75
CA TRP A 134 8.51 -20.47 11.33
C TRP A 134 7.98 -21.90 11.17
N PRO A 135 7.00 -22.18 10.27
CA PRO A 135 6.36 -21.29 9.30
C PRO A 135 4.97 -20.79 9.77
N GLY A 136 4.94 -19.89 10.75
CA GLY A 136 3.72 -19.19 11.19
C GLY A 136 2.87 -19.91 12.25
N LYS A 137 3.45 -20.85 13.02
CA LYS A 137 2.73 -21.49 14.13
C LYS A 137 2.94 -20.69 15.43
N ILE A 138 1.83 -20.37 16.09
CA ILE A 138 1.81 -19.80 17.44
C ILE A 138 2.11 -20.93 18.42
N LYS A 139 3.16 -20.79 19.23
CA LYS A 139 3.36 -21.64 20.42
C LYS A 139 2.70 -20.97 21.63
N HIS A 140 2.02 -21.78 22.42
CA HIS A 140 1.56 -21.44 23.78
C HIS A 140 2.65 -21.81 24.78
#